data_AF-A0A522YPX2-F1
#
_entry.id   AF-A0A522YPX2-F1
#
_cell.length_a   1.000
_cell.length_b   1.000
_cell.length_c   1.000
_cell.angle_alpha   90.00
_cell.angle_beta   90.00
_cell.angle_gamma   90.00
#
_symmetry.space_group_name_H-M   'P 1'
#
loop_
_entity.id
_entity.type
_entity.pdbx_description
1 polymer ?
#
loop_
_entity_poly.entity_id
_entity_poly.type
_entity_poly.pdbx_seq_one_letter_code
_entity_poly.pdbx_strand_id
1 'polypeptide(L)' 'MANSTLFKPGHTACAGCGQATAARMVIDAAGSSTIVVNNTGCLEVFSTKYPESAWGIPWIHS' A
#
# COMPACT_ATOMS: atom_id res chain seq x y z
N MET A 1 -8.53 5.06 -18.22
CA MET A 1 -8.16 4.56 -16.88
C MET A 1 -6.64 4.47 -16.85
N ALA A 2 -5.96 5.37 -16.14
CA ALA A 2 -4.50 5.42 -16.16
C ALA A 2 -3.93 4.12 -15.59
N ASN A 3 -3.03 3.48 -16.35
CA ASN A 3 -2.54 2.12 -16.22
C ASN A 3 -1.52 1.91 -15.08
N SER A 4 -1.66 2.60 -13.94
CA SER A 4 -0.67 2.57 -12.85
C SER A 4 -1.36 2.41 -11.50
N THR A 5 -1.09 1.29 -10.81
CA THR A 5 -1.64 1.01 -9.48
C THR A 5 -1.01 1.92 -8.43
N LEU A 6 -1.82 2.42 -7.51
CA LEU A 6 -1.35 3.33 -6.47
C LEU A 6 -0.67 2.58 -5.32
N PHE A 7 -1.05 1.32 -5.12
CA PHE A 7 -0.26 0.35 -4.36
C PHE A 7 0.68 -0.39 -5.33
N LYS A 8 1.97 -0.09 -5.25
CA LYS A 8 3.00 -0.57 -6.19
C LYS A 8 3.49 -1.98 -5.81
N PRO A 9 3.93 -2.78 -6.80
CA PRO A 9 4.67 -4.01 -6.52
C PRO A 9 6.02 -3.70 -5.84
N GLY A 10 6.56 -4.67 -5.09
CA GLY A 10 7.87 -4.52 -4.39
C GLY A 10 7.82 -4.67 -2.87
N HIS A 11 6.63 -4.87 -2.28
CA HIS A 11 6.47 -5.15 -0.85
C HIS A 11 6.85 -6.59 -0.47
N THR A 12 7.14 -6.84 0.81
CA THR A 12 7.56 -8.17 1.31
C THR A 12 6.43 -9.01 1.91
N ALA A 13 5.19 -8.81 1.46
CA ALA A 13 4.04 -9.61 1.91
C ALA A 13 4.16 -11.09 1.51
N CYS A 14 3.52 -11.98 2.26
CA CYS A 14 3.43 -13.40 1.90
C CYS A 14 2.77 -13.60 0.52
N ALA A 15 3.12 -14.68 -0.17
CA ALA A 15 2.43 -15.08 -1.38
C ALA A 15 0.93 -15.31 -1.09
N GLY A 16 0.05 -14.61 -1.84
CA GLY A 16 -1.39 -14.66 -1.61
C GLY A 16 -1.88 -13.85 -0.39
N CYS A 17 -1.09 -12.90 0.12
CA CYS A 17 -1.52 -12.05 1.24
C CYS A 17 -2.83 -11.29 0.91
N GLY A 18 -3.87 -11.58 1.70
CA GLY A 18 -5.17 -10.92 1.57
C GLY A 18 -5.11 -9.43 1.86
N GLN A 19 -4.30 -8.99 2.84
CA GLN A 19 -4.16 -7.57 3.18
C GLN A 19 -3.53 -6.76 2.04
N ALA A 20 -2.52 -7.29 1.36
CA ALA A 20 -1.90 -6.62 0.20
C ALA A 20 -2.90 -6.47 -0.96
N THR A 21 -3.69 -7.51 -1.21
CA THR A 21 -4.75 -7.48 -2.24
C THR A 21 -5.84 -6.48 -1.88
N ALA A 22 -6.30 -6.48 -0.63
CA ALA A 22 -7.31 -5.54 -0.15
C ALA A 22 -6.81 -4.10 -0.21
N ALA A 23 -5.59 -3.81 0.24
CA ALA A 23 -4.99 -2.48 0.17
C ALA A 23 -4.94 -1.95 -1.27
N ARG A 24 -4.51 -2.79 -2.23
CA ARG A 24 -4.54 -2.41 -3.65
C ARG A 24 -5.94 -2.04 -4.12
N MET A 25 -6.94 -2.88 -3.87
CA MET A 25 -8.31 -2.61 -4.30
C MET A 25 -8.87 -1.32 -3.67
N VAL A 26 -8.62 -1.11 -2.38
CA VAL A 26 -9.10 0.06 -1.65
C VAL A 26 -8.47 1.35 -2.20
N ILE A 27 -7.14 1.39 -2.40
CA ILE A 27 -6.50 2.60 -2.90
C ILE A 27 -6.80 2.85 -4.37
N ASP A 28 -6.85 1.81 -5.20
CA ASP A 28 -7.22 1.98 -6.61
C ASP A 28 -8.65 2.51 -6.74
N ALA A 29 -9.56 2.14 -5.83
CA ALA A 29 -10.91 2.71 -5.75
C ALA A 29 -10.95 4.13 -5.19
N ALA A 30 -10.11 4.45 -4.18
CA ALA A 30 -10.05 5.78 -3.57
C ALA A 30 -9.41 6.83 -4.49
N GLY A 31 -8.46 6.43 -5.34
CA GLY A 31 -7.78 7.30 -6.29
C GLY A 31 -6.63 8.10 -5.68
N SER A 32 -5.95 8.89 -6.52
CA SER A 32 -4.69 9.57 -6.20
C SER A 32 -4.81 10.73 -5.21
N SER A 33 -6.02 11.25 -4.97
CA SER A 33 -6.30 12.29 -3.99
C SER A 33 -6.64 11.68 -2.62
N THR A 34 -5.80 10.75 -2.17
CA THR A 34 -5.97 9.99 -0.92
C THR A 34 -4.69 10.03 -0.10
N ILE A 35 -4.82 10.13 1.23
CA ILE A 35 -3.72 9.97 2.19
C ILE A 35 -4.00 8.70 2.99
N VAL A 36 -2.97 7.86 3.17
CA VAL A 36 -3.08 6.64 3.98
C VAL A 36 -2.46 6.89 5.35
N VAL A 37 -3.25 6.64 6.40
CA VAL A 37 -2.76 6.58 7.77
C VAL A 37 -2.88 5.12 8.22
N ASN A 38 -1.76 4.50 8.54
CA ASN A 38 -1.71 3.07 8.78
C ASN A 38 -1.10 2.77 10.14
N ASN A 39 -1.79 1.93 10.91
CA ASN A 39 -1.37 1.54 12.23
C ASN A 39 -0.32 0.44 12.23
N THR A 40 0.33 0.27 13.39
CA THR A 40 1.30 -0.80 13.57
C THR A 40 0.68 -2.15 13.25
N GLY A 41 1.28 -2.87 12.29
CA GLY A 41 0.76 -4.16 11.84
C GLY A 41 1.44 -4.70 10.59
N CYS A 42 0.98 -5.86 10.12
CA CYS A 42 1.57 -6.52 8.95
C CYS A 42 1.59 -5.60 7.72
N LEU A 43 0.48 -4.90 7.45
CA LEU A 43 0.36 -3.99 6.31
C LEU A 43 1.42 -2.90 6.35
N GLU A 44 1.73 -2.34 7.53
CA GLU A 44 2.83 -1.39 7.68
C GLU A 44 4.15 -2.06 7.34
N VAL A 45 4.52 -3.09 8.10
CA VAL A 45 5.86 -3.69 8.04
C VAL A 45 6.24 -4.17 6.64
N PHE A 46 5.32 -4.81 5.92
CA PHE A 46 5.65 -5.32 4.59
C PHE A 46 5.63 -4.25 3.50
N SER A 47 4.87 -3.16 3.66
CA SER A 47 4.65 -2.17 2.61
C SER A 47 5.60 -0.97 2.71
N THR A 48 6.19 -0.71 3.88
CA THR A 48 7.08 0.42 4.14
C THR A 48 8.42 -0.02 4.74
N LYS A 49 9.00 -1.10 4.21
CA LYS A 49 10.31 -1.58 4.65
C LYS A 49 11.42 -0.63 4.17
N TYR A 50 12.15 -0.01 5.10
CA TYR A 50 13.27 0.88 4.76
C TYR A 50 14.26 0.20 3.77
N PRO A 51 14.72 0.91 2.72
CA PRO A 51 14.47 2.33 2.37
C PRO A 51 13.27 2.55 1.43
N GLU A 52 12.43 1.53 1.21
CA GLU A 52 11.41 1.53 0.17
C GLU A 52 9.99 1.68 0.73
N SER A 53 9.08 2.14 -0.13
CA SER A 53 7.64 2.21 0.16
C SER A 53 6.85 1.76 -1.06
N ALA A 54 5.90 0.87 -0.86
CA ALA A 54 4.96 0.42 -1.88
C ALA A 54 3.81 1.43 -2.13
N TRP A 55 3.71 2.49 -1.33
CA TRP A 55 2.66 3.50 -1.49
C TRP A 55 3.07 4.55 -2.53
N GLY A 56 2.30 4.63 -3.62
CA GLY A 56 2.43 5.67 -4.65
C GLY A 56 1.72 6.98 -4.30
N ILE A 57 1.23 7.11 -3.07
CA ILE A 57 0.52 8.27 -2.50
C ILE A 57 1.08 8.57 -1.11
N PRO A 58 0.79 9.76 -0.53
CA PRO A 58 1.23 10.08 0.82
C PRO A 58 0.75 9.05 1.83
N TRP A 59 1.69 8.56 2.65
CA TRP A 59 1.46 7.54 3.67
C TRP A 59 2.13 7.97 4.97
N ILE A 60 1.45 7.77 6.11
CA ILE A 60 1.91 8.12 7.45
C ILE A 60 1.62 6.98 8.42
N HIS A 61 2.58 6.69 9.30
CA HIS A 61 2.44 5.77 10.44
C HIS A 61 1.69 6.46 11.60
N SER A 62 0.72 5.78 12.23
CA SER A 62 0.06 6.27 13.45
C SER A 62 -0.39 5.18 14.42
#